data_AF-A0A382IGC2-F1
#
_entry.id   AF-A0A382IGC2-F1
#
_cell.length_a   1.000
_cell.length_b   1.000
_cell.length_c   1.000
_cell.angle_alpha   90.00
_cell.angle_beta   90.00
_cell.angle_gamma   90.00
#
_symmetry.space_group_name_H-M   'P 1'
#
loop_
_entity.id
_entity.type
_entity.pdbx_description
1 polymer ?
#
loop_
_entity_poly.entity_id
_entity_poly.type
_entity_poly.pdbx_seq_one_letter_code
_entity_poly.pdbx_strand_id
1 'polypeptide(L)'
;EYNISNTSNYDMPEVCFGYWVDNAIGGDGANDEVGYFNDLLDMSYSWDNNGIGISGLIPGIMGFAYLESPGLAYDGVDNDKDGIIDEKRDNEATLFVGPYDGIDNINDFLTYYRISESDLKSHWDADEDQDWEDGNDLDGDGIYQSNESAGNDVGLDGIGPLEINYTGPDIGECNHKPDYVESVGCEPNFAATDVTESDMIGLTSFQLFPIFDQHPAPPGSPWFRNDDVMWDLVSSDTLTEYYGTISNLVELFASGPFPLYQGKTERISMAEIHSYDPLETLNLSDHAAPALFKLKAIVQTIYEKDYRFAQPPRMPTLTVTPGDGNVMLTWNDDADKLTRDPFLGNVNDFEGYKLFRATDKYFSDAEVITDGYGTPMFLKPIFQCDLVNEYSGFTEYGLVNGVGYNLGDNTGIQHYFLDENVQNGRTYYYAIVAYDYGAPDIGPG
;
A
#
# COMPACT_ATOMS: atom_id res chain seq x y z
N GLU A 1 4.26 3.24 -7.12
CA GLU A 1 5.55 3.81 -7.54
C GLU A 1 5.75 3.74 -9.06
N TYR A 2 6.41 4.75 -9.63
CA TYR A 2 6.90 4.80 -11.00
C TYR A 2 8.39 5.15 -10.98
N ASN A 3 9.18 4.45 -11.80
CA ASN A 3 10.62 4.67 -11.97
C ASN A 3 10.92 5.43 -13.27
N ILE A 4 11.74 6.47 -13.19
CA ILE A 4 12.12 7.34 -14.31
C ILE A 4 13.64 7.34 -14.44
N SER A 5 14.18 6.63 -15.42
CA SER A 5 15.63 6.51 -15.62
C SER A 5 16.13 7.27 -16.84
N ASN A 6 17.22 8.03 -16.67
CA ASN A 6 17.95 8.60 -17.82
C ASN A 6 18.89 7.56 -18.43
N THR A 7 18.38 6.89 -19.46
CA THR A 7 19.12 5.90 -20.27
C THR A 7 19.88 6.51 -21.45
N SER A 8 19.90 7.85 -21.56
CA SER A 8 20.62 8.54 -22.61
C SER A 8 22.13 8.59 -22.31
N ASN A 9 22.92 9.14 -23.24
CA ASN A 9 24.36 9.32 -23.07
C ASN A 9 24.76 10.75 -22.69
N TYR A 10 23.83 11.50 -22.08
CA TYR A 10 24.04 12.88 -21.63
C TYR A 10 23.17 13.20 -20.41
N ASP A 11 23.54 14.27 -19.70
CA ASP A 11 22.79 14.76 -18.54
C ASP A 11 21.59 15.62 -18.98
N MET A 12 20.46 15.48 -18.28
CA MET A 12 19.28 16.33 -18.48
C MET A 12 19.21 17.36 -17.35
N PRO A 13 19.59 18.63 -17.58
CA PRO A 13 19.72 19.60 -16.48
C PRO A 13 18.39 20.05 -15.88
N GLU A 14 17.30 19.99 -16.66
CA GLU A 14 15.96 20.39 -16.22
C GLU A 14 14.95 19.37 -16.76
N VAL A 15 14.33 18.63 -15.86
CA VAL A 15 13.29 17.64 -16.13
C VAL A 15 12.12 17.90 -15.20
N CYS A 16 10.90 17.84 -15.74
CA CYS A 16 9.67 17.73 -14.97
C CYS A 16 9.01 16.40 -15.32
N PHE A 17 8.48 15.72 -14.32
CA PHE A 17 7.61 14.56 -14.50
C PHE A 17 6.25 14.86 -13.89
N GLY A 18 5.19 14.28 -14.44
CA GLY A 18 3.85 14.57 -13.94
C GLY A 18 2.73 13.85 -14.69
N TYR A 19 1.52 14.08 -14.20
CA TYR A 19 0.26 13.58 -14.77
C TYR A 19 -0.60 14.74 -15.25
N TRP A 20 -1.36 14.48 -16.30
CA TRP A 20 -2.46 15.31 -16.78
C TRP A 20 -3.66 14.39 -16.87
N VAL A 21 -4.69 14.62 -16.07
CA VAL A 21 -5.82 13.71 -15.90
C VAL A 21 -7.13 14.46 -16.13
N ASP A 22 -7.96 13.91 -17.00
CA ASP A 22 -9.34 14.34 -17.24
C ASP A 22 -10.26 13.34 -16.52
N ASN A 23 -10.85 13.77 -15.41
CA ASN A 23 -11.55 12.87 -14.49
C ASN A 23 -12.99 12.54 -14.95
N ALA A 24 -13.65 13.48 -15.63
CA ALA A 24 -15.01 13.35 -16.19
C ALA A 24 -15.99 12.61 -15.25
N ILE A 25 -16.06 13.03 -13.98
CA ILE A 25 -16.86 12.35 -12.95
C ILE A 25 -18.34 12.46 -13.28
N GLY A 26 -19.03 11.32 -13.40
CA GLY A 26 -20.42 11.28 -13.88
C GLY A 26 -20.53 11.19 -15.41
N GLY A 27 -19.43 11.44 -16.15
CA GLY A 27 -19.22 11.16 -17.57
C GLY A 27 -19.17 12.40 -18.47
N ASP A 28 -18.54 12.27 -19.65
CA ASP A 28 -18.13 13.30 -20.64
C ASP A 28 -19.16 14.39 -21.06
N GLY A 29 -20.42 14.31 -20.63
CA GLY A 29 -21.48 15.26 -20.97
C GLY A 29 -21.98 16.12 -19.79
N ALA A 30 -21.55 15.79 -18.58
CA ALA A 30 -21.79 16.58 -17.39
C ALA A 30 -20.64 17.62 -17.27
N ASN A 31 -20.95 18.85 -16.87
CA ASN A 31 -19.96 19.90 -16.63
C ASN A 31 -20.21 20.41 -15.22
N ASP A 32 -20.20 19.48 -14.28
CA ASP A 32 -20.59 19.71 -12.90
C ASP A 32 -19.68 19.06 -11.87
N GLU A 33 -18.45 18.79 -12.28
CA GLU A 33 -17.39 18.37 -11.42
C GLU A 33 -16.89 19.54 -10.55
N VAL A 34 -16.55 19.21 -9.31
CA VAL A 34 -15.86 20.07 -8.36
C VAL A 34 -14.60 19.34 -7.96
N GLY A 35 -13.48 20.06 -7.87
CA GLY A 35 -12.20 19.54 -7.40
C GLY A 35 -11.71 20.35 -6.21
N TYR A 36 -11.06 19.68 -5.27
CA TYR A 36 -10.42 20.28 -4.11
C TYR A 36 -9.08 19.61 -3.86
N PHE A 37 -8.08 20.37 -3.42
CA PHE A 37 -6.78 19.85 -2.99
C PHE A 37 -6.59 20.12 -1.50
N ASN A 38 -6.36 19.05 -0.75
CA ASN A 38 -6.06 19.08 0.67
C ASN A 38 -4.54 19.09 0.84
N ASP A 39 -4.01 20.23 1.26
CA ASP A 39 -2.58 20.47 1.47
C ASP A 39 -1.99 19.62 2.61
N LEU A 40 -2.76 19.34 3.66
CA LEU A 40 -2.31 18.51 4.78
C LEU A 40 -2.21 17.03 4.44
N LEU A 41 -2.90 16.57 3.40
CA LEU A 41 -2.92 15.18 2.98
C LEU A 41 -2.20 14.94 1.65
N ASP A 42 -1.68 16.00 1.01
CA ASP A 42 -1.15 16.02 -0.35
C ASP A 42 -2.05 15.26 -1.34
N MET A 43 -3.35 15.56 -1.25
CA MET A 43 -4.38 14.81 -1.97
C MET A 43 -5.37 15.76 -2.67
N SER A 44 -5.52 15.60 -3.98
CA SER A 44 -6.65 16.14 -4.72
C SER A 44 -7.79 15.14 -4.74
N TYR A 45 -9.02 15.65 -4.85
CA TYR A 45 -10.16 14.81 -5.16
C TYR A 45 -11.24 15.61 -5.88
N SER A 46 -11.98 14.90 -6.71
CA SER A 46 -13.08 15.44 -7.49
C SER A 46 -14.34 14.59 -7.41
N TRP A 47 -15.49 15.27 -7.46
CA TRP A 47 -16.81 14.65 -7.39
C TRP A 47 -17.80 15.38 -8.29
N ASP A 48 -18.88 14.69 -8.66
CA ASP A 48 -20.04 15.27 -9.32
C ASP A 48 -20.88 16.03 -8.29
N ASN A 49 -21.05 17.34 -8.49
CA ASN A 49 -21.71 18.24 -7.53
C ASN A 49 -23.17 17.83 -7.24
N ASN A 50 -23.85 17.20 -8.19
CA ASN A 50 -25.27 16.83 -8.07
C ASN A 50 -25.50 15.32 -7.81
N GLY A 51 -24.48 14.49 -8.02
CA GLY A 51 -24.50 13.04 -7.82
C GLY A 51 -25.22 12.23 -8.90
N ILE A 52 -25.35 12.75 -10.11
CA ILE A 52 -26.15 12.15 -11.18
C ILE A 52 -25.28 11.93 -12.42
N GLY A 53 -24.65 10.76 -12.47
CA GLY A 53 -23.90 10.33 -13.63
C GLY A 53 -24.77 9.85 -14.79
N ILE A 54 -24.11 9.42 -15.87
CA ILE A 54 -24.75 8.86 -17.06
C ILE A 54 -25.80 7.81 -16.69
N SER A 55 -26.99 7.92 -17.29
CA SER A 55 -28.12 7.01 -17.07
C SER A 55 -28.67 6.99 -15.63
N GLY A 56 -28.37 8.00 -14.82
CA GLY A 56 -28.85 8.12 -13.44
C GLY A 56 -28.10 7.22 -12.45
N LEU A 57 -26.88 6.79 -12.81
CA LEU A 57 -25.97 6.12 -11.89
C LEU A 57 -25.43 7.13 -10.87
N ILE A 58 -25.14 6.67 -9.66
CA ILE A 58 -24.50 7.47 -8.62
C ILE A 58 -22.99 7.40 -8.87
N PRO A 59 -22.32 8.52 -9.22
CA PRO A 59 -20.88 8.55 -9.39
C PRO A 59 -20.19 8.45 -8.03
N GLY A 60 -18.98 7.88 -8.04
CA GLY A 60 -18.08 7.92 -6.89
C GLY A 60 -17.25 9.19 -6.87
N ILE A 61 -16.33 9.24 -5.92
CA ILE A 61 -15.32 10.30 -5.78
C ILE A 61 -14.00 9.71 -6.23
N MET A 62 -13.25 10.47 -7.03
CA MET A 62 -11.90 10.10 -7.46
C MET A 62 -10.90 11.01 -6.76
N GLY A 63 -9.95 10.41 -6.04
CA GLY A 63 -8.87 11.12 -5.38
C GLY A 63 -7.50 10.69 -5.90
N PHE A 64 -6.58 11.64 -5.98
CA PHE A 64 -5.16 11.39 -6.26
C PHE A 64 -4.33 11.89 -5.10
N ALA A 65 -3.47 11.03 -4.59
CA ALA A 65 -2.67 11.28 -3.41
C ALA A 65 -1.20 11.09 -3.74
N TYR A 66 -0.38 12.12 -3.48
CA TYR A 66 1.06 11.93 -3.37
C TYR A 66 1.38 11.30 -2.03
N LEU A 67 2.32 10.37 -2.03
CA LEU A 67 2.64 9.58 -0.84
C LEU A 67 3.88 10.10 -0.11
N GLU A 68 4.59 11.05 -0.72
CA GLU A 68 5.74 11.74 -0.14
C GLU A 68 5.71 13.23 -0.47
N SER A 69 6.16 14.02 0.49
CA SER A 69 6.44 15.45 0.30
C SER A 69 7.75 15.60 -0.49
N PRO A 70 8.03 16.76 -1.11
CA PRO A 70 9.23 16.90 -1.93
C PRO A 70 10.51 17.01 -1.10
N GLY A 71 11.42 16.05 -1.21
CA GLY A 71 12.82 16.19 -0.74
C GLY A 71 13.74 16.81 -1.81
N LEU A 72 14.60 17.77 -1.42
CA LEU A 72 15.63 18.35 -2.31
C LEU A 72 17.04 18.16 -1.74
N ALA A 73 17.72 17.12 -2.24
CA ALA A 73 19.10 16.72 -1.95
C ALA A 73 20.20 17.81 -1.93
N TYR A 74 19.92 19.04 -2.33
CA TYR A 74 20.93 20.07 -2.61
C TYR A 74 20.69 21.42 -1.95
N ASP A 75 19.56 21.62 -1.26
CA ASP A 75 19.24 22.92 -0.66
C ASP A 75 19.58 23.01 0.84
N GLY A 76 19.79 21.86 1.49
CA GLY A 76 20.13 21.75 2.92
C GLY A 76 18.98 22.17 3.82
N VAL A 77 17.75 21.91 3.39
CA VAL A 77 16.51 22.14 4.11
C VAL A 77 15.74 20.83 4.17
N ASP A 78 15.35 20.44 5.38
CA ASP A 78 14.34 19.40 5.62
C ASP A 78 13.00 19.85 4.98
N ASN A 79 12.73 19.36 3.78
CA ASN A 79 11.61 19.82 2.96
C ASN A 79 10.34 19.03 3.25
N ASP A 80 10.46 17.76 3.62
CA ASP A 80 9.36 16.85 3.92
C ASP A 80 8.99 16.79 5.41
N LYS A 81 9.84 17.35 6.28
CA LYS A 81 9.70 17.41 7.75
C LYS A 81 9.73 16.04 8.40
N ASP A 82 10.54 15.15 7.86
CA ASP A 82 10.88 13.88 8.49
C ASP A 82 11.90 14.04 9.64
N GLY A 83 12.50 15.23 9.79
CA GLY A 83 13.47 15.53 10.85
C GLY A 83 14.93 15.25 10.48
N ILE A 84 15.22 14.91 9.22
CA ILE A 84 16.54 14.78 8.60
C ILE A 84 16.75 15.95 7.64
N ILE A 85 17.94 16.56 7.62
CA ILE A 85 18.28 17.63 6.65
C ILE A 85 18.96 17.07 5.40
N ASP A 86 19.62 15.91 5.53
CA ASP A 86 20.37 15.32 4.41
C ASP A 86 19.48 14.50 3.50
N GLU A 87 18.77 15.17 2.60
CA GLU A 87 17.87 14.60 1.58
C GLU A 87 18.65 13.92 0.41
N LYS A 88 19.91 13.51 0.67
CA LYS A 88 20.79 12.93 -0.34
C LYS A 88 20.61 11.41 -0.34
N ARG A 89 20.38 10.91 -1.55
CA ARG A 89 20.18 9.50 -1.83
C ARG A 89 21.50 8.76 -2.05
N ASP A 90 22.45 8.94 -1.14
CA ASP A 90 23.68 8.17 -1.09
C ASP A 90 23.50 6.91 -0.23
N ASN A 91 22.77 5.95 -0.79
CA ASN A 91 22.39 4.67 -0.17
C ASN A 91 23.58 3.68 -0.12
N GLU A 92 24.75 4.14 0.31
CA GLU A 92 25.96 3.34 0.51
C GLU A 92 26.30 3.36 2.01
N ALA A 93 26.02 2.26 2.71
CA ALA A 93 26.42 2.12 4.09
C ALA A 93 27.95 2.10 4.22
N THR A 94 28.52 3.03 4.99
CA THR A 94 29.97 3.17 5.20
C THR A 94 30.39 3.17 6.66
N LEU A 95 29.56 3.70 7.55
CA LEU A 95 29.86 3.88 8.97
C LEU A 95 28.71 3.35 9.83
N PHE A 96 29.05 2.69 10.92
CA PHE A 96 28.08 2.32 11.95
C PHE A 96 28.03 3.44 13.00
N VAL A 97 26.86 4.06 13.17
CA VAL A 97 26.67 5.30 13.92
C VAL A 97 25.80 5.11 15.16
N GLY A 98 25.71 6.16 15.99
CA GLY A 98 24.90 6.16 17.20
C GLY A 98 23.41 6.43 16.93
N PRO A 99 22.53 6.18 17.90
CA PRO A 99 21.07 6.30 17.71
C PRO A 99 20.51 7.68 17.34
N TYR A 100 21.33 8.73 17.46
CA TYR A 100 20.92 10.13 17.21
C TYR A 100 21.75 10.78 16.10
N ASP A 101 22.70 10.07 15.51
CA ASP A 101 23.45 10.58 14.37
C ASP A 101 22.51 10.62 13.15
N GLY A 102 22.64 11.63 12.27
CA GLY A 102 21.72 11.86 11.14
C GLY A 102 20.45 12.64 11.48
N ILE A 103 19.96 12.57 12.72
CA ILE A 103 18.71 13.23 13.13
C ILE A 103 18.93 14.70 13.51
N ASP A 104 18.33 15.62 12.77
CA ASP A 104 18.38 17.07 13.03
C ASP A 104 17.25 17.55 13.95
N ASN A 105 16.02 17.07 13.76
CA ASN A 105 14.89 17.33 14.64
C ASN A 105 14.23 16.05 15.15
N ILE A 106 14.60 15.68 16.37
CA ILE A 106 14.09 14.48 17.05
C ILE A 106 12.56 14.41 17.16
N ASN A 107 11.84 15.54 17.32
CA ASN A 107 10.38 15.45 17.47
C ASN A 107 9.70 15.17 16.14
N ASP A 108 10.24 15.71 15.06
CA ASP A 108 9.71 15.52 13.72
C ASP A 108 9.99 14.07 13.30
N PHE A 109 11.24 13.59 13.49
CA PHE A 109 11.65 12.20 13.29
C PHE A 109 10.76 11.17 14.00
N LEU A 110 10.59 11.30 15.32
CA LEU A 110 9.75 10.37 16.08
C LEU A 110 8.27 10.41 15.63
N THR A 111 7.80 11.57 15.16
CA THR A 111 6.42 11.73 14.68
C THR A 111 6.24 11.11 13.29
N TYR A 112 7.19 11.34 12.39
CA TYR A 112 7.17 10.90 11.00
C TYR A 112 7.21 9.38 10.92
N TYR A 113 8.25 8.77 11.50
CA TYR A 113 8.44 7.32 11.52
C TYR A 113 7.56 6.59 12.55
N ARG A 114 6.78 7.33 13.35
CA ARG A 114 5.85 6.81 14.38
C ARG A 114 6.51 5.91 15.42
N ILE A 115 7.76 6.22 15.75
CA ILE A 115 8.55 5.52 16.75
C ILE A 115 8.66 6.33 18.03
N SER A 116 9.06 5.67 19.10
CA SER A 116 9.40 6.32 20.36
C SER A 116 10.91 6.47 20.51
N GLU A 117 11.36 7.41 21.35
CA GLU A 117 12.80 7.60 21.60
C GLU A 117 13.48 6.31 22.13
N SER A 118 12.73 5.38 22.74
CA SER A 118 13.27 4.09 23.18
C SER A 118 13.52 3.09 22.06
N ASP A 119 12.96 3.33 20.87
CA ASP A 119 13.11 2.46 19.71
C ASP A 119 14.38 2.81 18.91
N LEU A 120 14.95 4.01 19.12
CA LEU A 120 16.19 4.44 18.48
C LEU A 120 17.36 3.51 18.81
N LYS A 121 18.09 3.09 17.78
CA LYS A 121 19.21 2.15 17.87
C LYS A 121 20.40 2.62 17.03
N SER A 122 21.57 2.10 17.35
CA SER A 122 22.71 2.27 16.45
C SER A 122 22.40 1.57 15.13
N HIS A 123 22.71 2.26 14.04
CA HIS A 123 22.34 1.91 12.68
C HIS A 123 23.52 2.19 11.73
N TRP A 124 23.39 1.81 10.47
CA TRP A 124 24.33 2.22 9.43
C TRP A 124 24.00 3.63 8.96
N ASP A 125 25.00 4.42 8.58
CA ASP A 125 24.86 5.83 8.19
C ASP A 125 23.93 6.09 7.00
N ALA A 126 23.61 5.06 6.21
CA ALA A 126 22.66 5.12 5.10
C ALA A 126 21.32 4.42 5.41
N ASP A 127 21.15 3.90 6.63
CA ASP A 127 19.91 3.30 7.17
C ASP A 127 19.22 4.36 8.07
N GLU A 128 18.65 5.38 7.45
CA GLU A 128 18.35 6.67 8.08
C GLU A 128 17.17 6.61 9.05
N ASP A 129 16.16 5.79 8.73
CA ASP A 129 14.99 5.59 9.59
C ASP A 129 15.23 4.53 10.69
N GLN A 130 16.39 3.87 10.64
CA GLN A 130 16.87 2.87 11.58
C GLN A 130 15.97 1.64 11.60
N ASP A 131 15.35 1.26 10.49
CA ASP A 131 14.45 0.12 10.44
C ASP A 131 15.12 -1.17 9.90
N TRP A 132 16.36 -1.08 9.38
CA TRP A 132 17.15 -2.27 9.01
C TRP A 132 17.52 -3.10 10.26
N GLU A 133 17.24 -4.40 10.21
CA GLU A 133 17.48 -5.36 11.28
C GLU A 133 18.60 -6.33 10.92
N ASP A 134 19.67 -6.32 11.71
CA ASP A 134 20.76 -7.28 11.58
C ASP A 134 20.32 -8.71 11.93
N GLY A 135 20.93 -9.69 11.27
CA GLY A 135 20.74 -11.10 11.57
C GLY A 135 21.62 -11.62 12.71
N ASN A 136 21.28 -12.80 13.22
CA ASN A 136 21.97 -13.46 14.33
C ASN A 136 22.59 -14.78 13.86
N ASP A 137 23.85 -14.72 13.40
CA ASP A 137 24.67 -15.90 13.09
C ASP A 137 25.27 -16.45 14.39
N LEU A 138 24.59 -17.44 14.99
CA LEU A 138 24.92 -17.96 16.31
C LEU A 138 26.15 -18.86 16.31
N ASP A 139 26.40 -19.55 15.19
CA ASP A 139 27.54 -20.46 15.07
C ASP A 139 28.71 -19.89 14.26
N GLY A 140 28.54 -18.72 13.66
CA GLY A 140 29.58 -17.94 12.98
C GLY A 140 30.03 -18.59 11.67
N ASP A 141 29.14 -19.35 11.03
CA ASP A 141 29.45 -20.08 9.80
C ASP A 141 29.19 -19.26 8.51
N GLY A 142 28.60 -18.07 8.66
CA GLY A 142 28.30 -17.13 7.59
C GLY A 142 27.10 -17.54 6.75
N ILE A 143 26.19 -18.39 7.28
CA ILE A 143 24.97 -18.84 6.61
C ILE A 143 23.83 -18.89 7.63
N TYR A 144 22.78 -18.10 7.40
CA TYR A 144 21.60 -18.16 8.26
C TYR A 144 20.85 -19.48 8.15
N GLN A 145 20.68 -20.14 9.29
CA GLN A 145 19.98 -21.41 9.36
C GLN A 145 18.52 -21.22 9.81
N SER A 146 17.69 -22.26 9.66
CA SER A 146 16.26 -22.19 10.01
C SER A 146 15.94 -21.87 11.48
N ASN A 147 16.94 -21.92 12.36
CA ASN A 147 16.84 -21.61 13.79
C ASN A 147 17.52 -20.29 14.16
N GLU A 148 17.96 -19.54 13.16
CA GLU A 148 18.57 -18.22 13.28
C GLU A 148 17.64 -17.18 12.65
N SER A 149 17.78 -15.94 13.07
CA SER A 149 17.07 -14.83 12.45
C SER A 149 18.01 -14.19 11.47
N ALA A 150 17.68 -14.20 10.17
CA ALA A 150 18.44 -13.45 9.17
C ALA A 150 18.19 -11.95 9.27
N GLY A 151 17.09 -11.52 9.89
CA GLY A 151 16.68 -10.12 9.87
C GLY A 151 16.46 -9.67 8.43
N ASN A 152 17.05 -8.53 8.08
CA ASN A 152 17.12 -7.97 6.73
C ASN A 152 18.44 -8.29 6.01
N ASP A 153 19.42 -8.90 6.68
CA ASP A 153 20.71 -9.33 6.09
C ASP A 153 20.53 -10.60 5.25
N VAL A 154 19.79 -10.48 4.15
CA VAL A 154 19.42 -11.60 3.25
C VAL A 154 19.99 -11.43 1.84
N GLY A 155 20.93 -10.51 1.69
CA GLY A 155 21.64 -10.20 0.46
C GLY A 155 20.81 -9.57 -0.65
N LEU A 156 21.44 -9.40 -1.81
CA LEU A 156 20.94 -8.54 -2.89
C LEU A 156 19.64 -9.03 -3.54
N ASP A 157 19.33 -10.33 -3.50
CA ASP A 157 18.04 -10.81 -3.99
C ASP A 157 16.88 -10.54 -3.02
N GLY A 158 17.18 -10.17 -1.77
CA GLY A 158 16.22 -9.81 -0.74
C GLY A 158 15.44 -10.99 -0.17
N ILE A 159 15.89 -12.23 -0.38
CA ILE A 159 15.14 -13.45 -0.06
C ILE A 159 15.85 -14.23 1.07
N GLY A 160 15.17 -14.38 2.21
CA GLY A 160 15.73 -15.10 3.36
C GLY A 160 15.56 -16.64 3.33
N PRO A 161 16.32 -17.39 4.16
CA PRO A 161 16.33 -18.87 4.19
C PRO A 161 15.00 -19.61 4.37
N LEU A 162 13.97 -18.95 4.91
CA LEU A 162 12.65 -19.52 5.17
C LEU A 162 11.62 -19.20 4.08
N GLU A 163 12.03 -18.48 3.04
CA GLU A 163 11.15 -18.06 1.97
C GLU A 163 11.12 -19.06 0.81
N ILE A 164 9.97 -19.13 0.13
CA ILE A 164 9.68 -20.18 -0.87
C ILE A 164 10.64 -20.18 -2.07
N ASN A 165 11.23 -19.03 -2.37
CA ASN A 165 12.12 -18.84 -3.52
C ASN A 165 13.60 -18.76 -3.13
N TYR A 166 13.93 -19.03 -1.87
CA TYR A 166 15.32 -19.04 -1.42
C TYR A 166 16.12 -20.11 -2.14
N THR A 167 17.15 -19.70 -2.88
CA THR A 167 18.01 -20.62 -3.63
C THR A 167 19.33 -20.96 -2.93
N GLY A 168 19.57 -20.37 -1.76
CA GLY A 168 20.81 -20.43 -1.01
C GLY A 168 21.45 -19.03 -0.90
N PRO A 169 22.53 -18.89 -0.10
CA PRO A 169 23.13 -17.59 0.15
C PRO A 169 23.64 -16.91 -1.11
N ASP A 170 23.37 -15.62 -1.22
CA ASP A 170 23.80 -14.80 -2.35
C ASP A 170 24.83 -13.71 -1.92
N ILE A 171 24.97 -12.64 -2.69
CA ILE A 171 25.97 -11.60 -2.38
C ILE A 171 25.36 -10.67 -1.35
N GLY A 172 26.03 -10.53 -0.21
CA GLY A 172 25.64 -9.61 0.85
C GLY A 172 25.15 -10.34 2.08
N GLU A 173 24.42 -11.44 1.89
CA GLU A 173 23.85 -12.22 2.99
C GLU A 173 24.88 -12.62 4.08
N CYS A 174 24.47 -12.42 5.32
CA CYS A 174 25.18 -12.73 6.56
C CYS A 174 26.50 -11.95 6.73
N ASN A 175 26.57 -10.71 6.23
CA ASN A 175 27.73 -9.84 6.35
C ASN A 175 27.60 -8.77 7.46
N HIS A 176 26.45 -8.69 8.13
CA HIS A 176 26.05 -7.72 9.13
C HIS A 176 26.05 -6.27 8.65
N LYS A 177 25.71 -6.05 7.37
CA LYS A 177 25.74 -4.75 6.72
C LYS A 177 24.72 -4.66 5.58
N PRO A 178 23.85 -3.62 5.56
CA PRO A 178 22.92 -3.42 4.48
C PRO A 178 23.62 -3.29 3.11
N ASP A 179 23.14 -4.04 2.14
CA ASP A 179 23.68 -4.08 0.78
C ASP A 179 22.71 -3.59 -0.29
N TYR A 180 23.22 -2.71 -1.16
CA TYR A 180 22.50 -2.18 -2.31
C TYR A 180 23.43 -2.12 -3.54
N VAL A 181 22.91 -2.57 -4.69
CA VAL A 181 23.56 -2.36 -5.98
C VAL A 181 22.51 -1.92 -7.01
N GLU A 182 22.64 -0.68 -7.48
CA GLU A 182 21.74 -0.08 -8.48
C GLU A 182 21.54 -1.02 -9.68
N SER A 183 20.27 -1.26 -10.03
CA SER A 183 19.83 -2.17 -11.10
C SER A 183 20.14 -3.67 -10.91
N VAL A 184 20.67 -4.10 -9.77
CA VAL A 184 20.92 -5.52 -9.45
C VAL A 184 19.97 -6.00 -8.37
N GLY A 185 19.95 -5.33 -7.22
CA GLY A 185 19.25 -5.84 -6.05
C GLY A 185 19.54 -5.02 -4.78
N CYS A 186 18.80 -5.31 -3.72
CA CYS A 186 18.84 -4.61 -2.45
C CYS A 186 18.24 -5.47 -1.35
N GLU A 187 18.77 -5.37 -0.14
CA GLU A 187 18.20 -6.01 1.04
C GLU A 187 16.90 -5.32 1.50
N PRO A 188 15.94 -6.03 2.12
CA PRO A 188 14.72 -5.43 2.64
C PRO A 188 15.04 -4.33 3.65
N ASN A 189 14.17 -3.31 3.80
CA ASN A 189 14.38 -2.24 4.79
C ASN A 189 15.74 -1.53 4.58
N PHE A 190 16.13 -1.37 3.31
CA PHE A 190 17.26 -0.56 2.94
C PHE A 190 17.09 0.03 1.54
N ALA A 191 17.48 1.28 1.37
CA ALA A 191 17.77 1.90 0.08
C ALA A 191 16.68 1.78 -1.01
N ALA A 192 16.82 0.84 -1.96
CA ALA A 192 15.88 0.71 -3.07
C ALA A 192 14.59 -0.03 -2.69
N THR A 193 14.61 -0.74 -1.58
CA THR A 193 13.56 -1.59 -1.01
C THR A 193 13.01 -1.01 0.29
N ASP A 194 13.62 0.06 0.79
CA ASP A 194 13.04 0.98 1.76
C ASP A 194 12.50 2.20 1.01
N VAL A 195 11.20 2.45 1.14
CA VAL A 195 10.57 3.57 0.44
C VAL A 195 10.88 4.89 1.13
N THR A 196 10.93 4.88 2.45
CA THR A 196 11.16 6.05 3.32
C THR A 196 12.61 6.53 3.31
N GLU A 197 13.58 5.70 2.91
CA GLU A 197 14.98 6.09 2.66
C GLU A 197 15.28 6.37 1.19
N SER A 198 14.33 6.09 0.30
CA SER A 198 14.58 6.22 -1.14
C SER A 198 14.44 7.65 -1.67
N ASP A 199 14.10 8.61 -0.79
CA ASP A 199 13.62 9.98 -1.00
C ASP A 199 12.97 10.15 -2.37
N MET A 200 11.66 10.11 -2.49
CA MET A 200 11.04 10.29 -3.80
C MET A 200 11.01 11.76 -4.20
N ILE A 201 10.92 12.02 -5.51
CA ILE A 201 10.64 13.39 -5.94
C ILE A 201 9.16 13.65 -5.65
N GLY A 202 8.90 14.41 -4.59
CA GLY A 202 7.55 14.80 -4.21
C GLY A 202 6.90 15.83 -5.14
N LEU A 203 5.71 16.26 -4.76
CA LEU A 203 4.87 17.18 -5.54
C LEU A 203 5.39 18.62 -5.45
N THR A 204 5.75 19.22 -6.59
CA THR A 204 6.14 20.64 -6.65
C THR A 204 5.08 21.51 -7.31
N SER A 205 4.24 20.94 -8.18
CA SER A 205 3.19 21.70 -8.87
C SER A 205 1.88 20.91 -8.92
N PHE A 206 0.79 21.55 -8.48
CA PHE A 206 -0.57 21.08 -8.67
C PHE A 206 -1.41 22.18 -9.32
N GLN A 207 -2.03 21.85 -10.45
CA GLN A 207 -2.90 22.75 -11.19
C GLN A 207 -4.25 22.08 -11.40
N LEU A 208 -5.32 22.85 -11.17
CA LEU A 208 -6.69 22.45 -11.41
C LEU A 208 -7.32 23.45 -12.37
N PHE A 209 -7.78 23.01 -13.54
CA PHE A 209 -8.34 23.89 -14.55
C PHE A 209 -9.40 23.19 -15.41
N PRO A 210 -10.37 23.93 -15.99
CA PRO A 210 -11.40 23.34 -16.81
C PRO A 210 -10.83 22.80 -18.13
N ILE A 211 -11.37 21.69 -18.61
CA ILE A 211 -10.98 21.15 -19.90
C ILE A 211 -11.35 22.09 -21.05
N PHE A 212 -10.48 22.17 -22.05
CA PHE A 212 -10.74 22.90 -23.29
C PHE A 212 -11.21 21.91 -24.37
N ASP A 213 -12.52 21.65 -24.43
CA ASP A 213 -13.17 20.68 -25.34
C ASP A 213 -13.14 21.08 -26.85
N GLN A 214 -12.29 22.04 -27.21
CA GLN A 214 -12.08 22.41 -28.60
C GLN A 214 -10.95 21.55 -29.19
N HIS A 215 -11.22 20.85 -30.29
CA HIS A 215 -10.23 19.98 -30.93
C HIS A 215 -9.91 20.40 -32.38
N PRO A 216 -8.65 20.78 -32.70
CA PRO A 216 -7.51 20.86 -31.79
C PRO A 216 -7.63 22.02 -30.79
N ALA A 217 -7.02 21.87 -29.62
CA ALA A 217 -7.00 22.91 -28.60
C ALA A 217 -6.33 24.19 -29.14
N PRO A 218 -6.83 25.39 -28.79
CA PRO A 218 -6.23 26.64 -29.22
C PRO A 218 -4.76 26.75 -28.75
N PRO A 219 -3.86 27.37 -29.54
CA PRO A 219 -2.53 27.71 -29.06
C PRO A 219 -2.62 28.56 -27.79
N GLY A 220 -1.77 28.26 -26.79
CA GLY A 220 -1.78 28.94 -25.49
C GLY A 220 -2.80 28.42 -24.48
N SER A 221 -3.54 27.35 -24.79
CA SER A 221 -4.40 26.66 -23.81
C SER A 221 -3.60 25.64 -22.98
N PRO A 222 -4.03 25.30 -21.76
CA PRO A 222 -3.41 24.27 -20.92
C PRO A 222 -3.71 22.85 -21.44
N TRP A 223 -3.27 22.59 -22.67
CA TRP A 223 -3.38 21.34 -23.38
C TRP A 223 -1.99 20.79 -23.69
N PHE A 224 -1.77 19.48 -23.55
CA PHE A 224 -0.46 18.82 -23.70
C PHE A 224 0.23 18.98 -25.07
N ARG A 225 -0.44 19.58 -26.06
CA ARG A 225 0.15 19.92 -27.37
C ARG A 225 0.85 21.29 -27.39
N ASN A 226 0.58 22.13 -26.40
CA ASN A 226 1.23 23.43 -26.21
C ASN A 226 2.36 23.21 -25.20
N ASP A 227 3.56 22.90 -25.70
CA ASP A 227 4.71 22.52 -24.88
C ASP A 227 5.17 23.64 -23.95
N ASP A 228 5.17 24.89 -24.43
CA ASP A 228 5.46 26.09 -23.67
C ASP A 228 4.53 26.27 -22.46
N VAL A 229 3.23 26.14 -22.68
CA VAL A 229 2.22 26.24 -21.60
C VAL A 229 2.36 25.08 -20.62
N MET A 230 2.56 23.85 -21.12
CA MET A 230 2.75 22.70 -20.25
C MET A 230 3.98 22.85 -19.40
N TRP A 231 5.10 23.29 -19.97
CA TRP A 231 6.34 23.56 -19.25
C TRP A 231 6.09 24.52 -18.09
N ASP A 232 5.49 25.68 -18.37
CA ASP A 232 5.20 26.69 -17.35
C ASP A 232 4.28 26.15 -16.23
N LEU A 233 3.34 25.25 -16.54
CA LEU A 233 2.46 24.64 -15.53
C LEU A 233 3.16 23.58 -14.70
N VAL A 234 3.92 22.67 -15.33
CA VAL A 234 4.62 21.59 -14.59
C VAL A 234 5.81 22.12 -13.79
N SER A 235 6.37 23.27 -14.16
CA SER A 235 7.48 23.92 -13.46
C SER A 235 7.05 25.05 -12.51
N SER A 236 5.74 25.20 -12.24
CA SER A 236 5.20 26.44 -11.66
C SER A 236 5.52 26.67 -10.17
N ASP A 237 5.93 25.62 -9.44
CA ASP A 237 6.13 25.63 -7.98
C ASP A 237 4.90 26.17 -7.22
N THR A 238 3.69 25.75 -7.63
CA THR A 238 2.42 26.18 -7.02
C THR A 238 1.44 25.03 -6.85
N LEU A 239 0.79 24.98 -5.68
CA LEU A 239 -0.28 24.04 -5.36
C LEU A 239 -1.64 24.76 -5.35
N THR A 240 -2.43 24.56 -6.40
CA THR A 240 -3.72 25.25 -6.57
C THR A 240 -4.83 24.56 -5.78
N GLU A 241 -5.08 25.03 -4.55
CA GLU A 241 -6.03 24.40 -3.59
C GLU A 241 -7.47 24.27 -4.13
N TYR A 242 -8.00 25.31 -4.76
CA TYR A 242 -9.39 25.33 -5.22
C TYR A 242 -9.60 26.29 -6.37
N TYR A 243 -10.23 25.80 -7.44
CA TYR A 243 -10.48 26.59 -8.65
C TYR A 243 -11.85 27.30 -8.62
N GLY A 244 -12.80 26.85 -7.79
CA GLY A 244 -14.10 27.50 -7.61
C GLY A 244 -15.04 27.49 -8.81
N THR A 245 -14.70 26.74 -9.87
CA THR A 245 -15.51 26.62 -11.07
C THR A 245 -16.04 25.20 -11.18
N ILE A 246 -17.36 25.09 -11.22
CA ILE A 246 -18.09 23.86 -11.54
C ILE A 246 -18.01 23.67 -13.07
N SER A 247 -17.31 22.64 -13.52
CA SER A 247 -17.02 22.34 -14.94
C SER A 247 -16.42 20.94 -15.04
N ASN A 248 -16.24 20.38 -16.24
CA ASN A 248 -15.29 19.27 -16.40
C ASN A 248 -13.86 19.78 -16.13
N LEU A 249 -13.17 19.15 -15.17
CA LEU A 249 -11.89 19.58 -14.62
C LEU A 249 -10.77 18.62 -15.00
N VAL A 250 -9.63 19.23 -15.28
CA VAL A 250 -8.35 18.57 -15.45
C VAL A 250 -7.50 18.82 -14.23
N GLU A 251 -6.90 17.75 -13.73
CA GLU A 251 -5.90 17.77 -12.68
C GLU A 251 -4.52 17.55 -13.30
N LEU A 252 -3.60 18.47 -13.04
CA LEU A 252 -2.20 18.36 -13.41
C LEU A 252 -1.34 18.34 -12.15
N PHE A 253 -0.52 17.30 -12.04
CA PHE A 253 0.44 17.12 -10.96
C PHE A 253 1.81 17.04 -11.57
N ALA A 254 2.80 17.66 -10.95
CA ALA A 254 4.17 17.53 -11.40
C ALA A 254 5.19 17.66 -10.28
N SER A 255 6.35 17.07 -10.56
CA SER A 255 7.56 17.08 -9.77
C SER A 255 8.68 17.67 -10.64
N GLY A 256 9.32 18.73 -10.15
CA GLY A 256 10.41 19.43 -10.83
C GLY A 256 10.20 20.93 -11.01
N PRO A 257 11.13 21.63 -11.70
CA PRO A 257 12.24 21.05 -12.46
C PRO A 257 13.40 20.55 -11.58
N PHE A 258 13.98 19.40 -11.94
CA PHE A 258 15.17 18.84 -11.29
C PHE A 258 16.18 18.33 -12.33
N PRO A 259 17.49 18.23 -11.99
CA PRO A 259 18.48 17.62 -12.86
C PRO A 259 18.41 16.09 -12.82
N LEU A 260 18.38 15.45 -13.99
CA LEU A 260 18.45 14.00 -14.14
C LEU A 260 19.72 13.59 -14.91
N TYR A 261 20.78 13.27 -14.16
CA TYR A 261 22.08 12.92 -14.70
C TYR A 261 22.08 11.57 -15.43
N GLN A 262 23.06 11.36 -16.31
CA GLN A 262 23.20 10.12 -17.07
C GLN A 262 23.27 8.90 -16.12
N GLY A 263 22.41 7.91 -16.38
CA GLY A 263 22.38 6.65 -15.64
C GLY A 263 21.61 6.70 -14.32
N LYS A 264 21.13 7.88 -13.88
CA LYS A 264 20.34 8.02 -12.67
C LYS A 264 18.87 7.64 -12.88
N THR A 265 18.25 7.18 -11.79
CA THR A 265 16.83 6.84 -11.71
C THR A 265 16.18 7.65 -10.60
N GLU A 266 15.00 8.17 -10.89
CA GLU A 266 14.16 8.92 -9.96
C GLU A 266 12.84 8.19 -9.75
N ARG A 267 12.27 8.33 -8.56
CA ARG A 267 11.04 7.66 -8.15
C ARG A 267 9.96 8.67 -7.83
N ILE A 268 8.73 8.27 -8.11
CA ILE A 268 7.54 9.03 -7.75
C ILE A 268 6.42 8.04 -7.38
N SER A 269 5.69 8.40 -6.34
CA SER A 269 4.63 7.55 -5.81
C SER A 269 3.34 8.33 -5.67
N MET A 270 2.33 7.81 -6.36
CA MET A 270 1.00 8.37 -6.40
C MET A 270 -0.02 7.25 -6.26
N ALA A 271 -1.07 7.51 -5.51
CA ALA A 271 -2.21 6.61 -5.35
C ALA A 271 -3.46 7.22 -5.95
N GLU A 272 -4.23 6.37 -6.64
CA GLU A 272 -5.59 6.67 -7.07
C GLU A 272 -6.55 5.99 -6.08
N ILE A 273 -7.45 6.77 -5.47
CA ILE A 273 -8.28 6.34 -4.35
C ILE A 273 -9.74 6.69 -4.65
N HIS A 274 -10.65 5.74 -4.41
CA HIS A 274 -12.07 5.90 -4.71
C HIS A 274 -12.94 5.66 -3.48
N SER A 275 -13.95 6.50 -3.30
CA SER A 275 -14.93 6.35 -2.21
C SER A 275 -16.34 6.78 -2.64
N TYR A 276 -17.31 6.52 -1.75
CA TYR A 276 -18.67 7.03 -1.83
C TYR A 276 -18.97 7.86 -0.57
N ASP A 277 -18.41 9.06 -0.48
CA ASP A 277 -18.74 10.01 0.61
C ASP A 277 -20.03 10.81 0.30
N PRO A 278 -20.77 11.26 1.33
CA PRO A 278 -22.02 12.01 1.14
C PRO A 278 -21.79 13.38 0.47
N LEU A 279 -22.62 13.73 -0.52
CA LEU A 279 -22.59 15.05 -1.16
C LEU A 279 -22.89 16.19 -0.19
N GLU A 280 -23.65 15.93 0.87
CA GLU A 280 -23.96 16.93 1.89
C GLU A 280 -22.73 17.41 2.64
N THR A 281 -21.67 16.59 2.74
CA THR A 281 -20.40 17.00 3.36
C THR A 281 -19.42 17.55 2.33
N LEU A 282 -19.38 16.96 1.13
CA LEU A 282 -18.51 17.42 0.04
C LEU A 282 -18.87 18.83 -0.45
N ASN A 283 -20.16 19.19 -0.49
CA ASN A 283 -20.61 20.50 -0.97
C ASN A 283 -20.58 21.60 0.12
N LEU A 284 -20.07 21.29 1.31
CA LEU A 284 -19.78 22.31 2.33
C LEU A 284 -18.42 22.95 2.06
N SER A 285 -18.11 24.03 2.77
CA SER A 285 -16.86 24.77 2.60
C SER A 285 -15.60 24.01 3.05
N ASP A 286 -15.76 22.94 3.82
CA ASP A 286 -14.68 22.08 4.30
C ASP A 286 -14.49 20.83 3.43
N HIS A 287 -15.36 20.61 2.43
CA HIS A 287 -15.27 19.54 1.44
C HIS A 287 -14.99 18.14 2.04
N ALA A 288 -15.52 17.84 3.22
CA ALA A 288 -15.09 16.67 3.98
C ALA A 288 -15.47 15.33 3.32
N ALA A 289 -14.47 14.46 3.14
CA ALA A 289 -14.59 13.12 2.55
C ALA A 289 -13.99 12.05 3.50
N PRO A 290 -14.64 11.74 4.63
CA PRO A 290 -14.07 10.89 5.69
C PRO A 290 -13.70 9.47 5.25
N ALA A 291 -14.46 8.83 4.34
CA ALA A 291 -14.11 7.52 3.83
C ALA A 291 -12.86 7.60 2.94
N LEU A 292 -12.78 8.62 2.07
CA LEU A 292 -11.59 8.89 1.25
C LEU A 292 -10.35 9.15 2.12
N PHE A 293 -10.46 9.96 3.17
CA PHE A 293 -9.36 10.25 4.09
C PHE A 293 -8.88 9.02 4.85
N LYS A 294 -9.81 8.12 5.25
CA LYS A 294 -9.44 6.84 5.85
C LYS A 294 -8.67 5.95 4.86
N LEU A 295 -9.06 5.95 3.59
CA LEU A 295 -8.33 5.22 2.55
C LEU A 295 -6.93 5.82 2.32
N LYS A 296 -6.77 7.16 2.27
CA LYS A 296 -5.44 7.80 2.22
C LYS A 296 -4.58 7.39 3.41
N ALA A 297 -5.12 7.35 4.63
CA ALA A 297 -4.37 6.91 5.80
C ALA A 297 -3.86 5.46 5.65
N ILE A 298 -4.69 4.54 5.14
CA ILE A 298 -4.30 3.15 4.87
C ILE A 298 -3.21 3.09 3.79
N VAL A 299 -3.40 3.83 2.69
CA VAL A 299 -2.41 3.87 1.60
C VAL A 299 -1.08 4.44 2.09
N GLN A 300 -1.11 5.47 2.93
CA GLN A 300 0.09 6.03 3.55
C GLN A 300 0.80 5.00 4.43
N THR A 301 0.06 4.21 5.21
CA THR A 301 0.66 3.12 6.00
C THR A 301 1.28 2.03 5.13
N ILE A 302 0.70 1.72 3.96
CA ILE A 302 1.29 0.77 3.00
C ILE A 302 2.57 1.36 2.37
N TYR A 303 2.57 2.66 2.11
CA TYR A 303 3.71 3.39 1.58
C TYR A 303 4.92 3.31 2.53
N GLU A 304 4.72 3.71 3.79
CA GLU A 304 5.73 3.68 4.88
C GLU A 304 6.05 2.25 5.38
N LYS A 305 5.60 1.24 4.63
CA LYS A 305 5.89 -0.18 4.84
C LYS A 305 6.40 -0.80 3.55
N ASP A 306 7.10 -0.02 2.73
CA ASP A 306 7.77 -0.45 1.50
C ASP A 306 6.87 -1.11 0.45
N TYR A 307 5.61 -0.67 0.33
CA TYR A 307 4.61 -1.36 -0.50
C TYR A 307 4.39 -2.83 -0.11
N ARG A 308 4.74 -3.23 1.11
CA ARG A 308 4.40 -4.55 1.63
C ARG A 308 2.94 -4.53 2.03
N PHE A 309 2.18 -5.39 1.37
CA PHE A 309 0.79 -5.63 1.72
C PHE A 309 0.73 -6.78 2.72
N ALA A 310 -0.17 -6.68 3.70
CA ALA A 310 -0.59 -7.84 4.47
C ALA A 310 -0.99 -8.95 3.50
N GLN A 311 -0.36 -10.11 3.65
CA GLN A 311 -0.62 -11.24 2.77
C GLN A 311 -1.59 -12.20 3.44
N PRO A 312 -2.68 -12.61 2.76
CA PRO A 312 -3.53 -13.64 3.31
C PRO A 312 -2.74 -14.95 3.46
N PRO A 313 -3.13 -15.83 4.39
CA PRO A 313 -2.50 -17.12 4.54
C PRO A 313 -2.43 -17.91 3.24
N ARG A 314 -1.41 -18.78 3.14
CA ARG A 314 -1.19 -19.60 1.94
C ARG A 314 -2.48 -20.34 1.57
N MET A 315 -2.87 -20.25 0.30
CA MET A 315 -4.12 -20.85 -0.17
C MET A 315 -4.10 -22.38 0.03
N PRO A 316 -5.00 -22.94 0.87
CA PRO A 316 -5.04 -24.38 1.09
C PRO A 316 -5.65 -25.11 -0.12
N THR A 317 -5.24 -26.37 -0.32
CA THR A 317 -5.74 -27.23 -1.40
C THR A 317 -6.85 -28.16 -0.89
N LEU A 318 -8.09 -27.92 -1.32
CA LEU A 318 -9.25 -28.74 -0.97
C LEU A 318 -9.40 -29.97 -1.89
N THR A 319 -9.56 -31.13 -1.28
CA THR A 319 -9.96 -32.39 -1.94
C THR A 319 -11.35 -32.79 -1.49
N VAL A 320 -12.21 -33.15 -2.45
CA VAL A 320 -13.62 -33.48 -2.20
C VAL A 320 -13.90 -34.89 -2.68
N THR A 321 -14.40 -35.75 -1.78
CA THR A 321 -14.79 -37.13 -2.08
C THR A 321 -16.28 -37.33 -1.78
N PRO A 322 -17.14 -37.40 -2.81
CA PRO A 322 -18.58 -37.62 -2.61
C PRO A 322 -18.89 -39.07 -2.21
N GLY A 323 -19.81 -39.23 -1.26
CA GLY A 323 -20.36 -40.50 -0.81
C GLY A 323 -21.89 -40.56 -0.95
N ASP A 324 -22.51 -41.60 -0.39
CA ASP A 324 -23.97 -41.73 -0.34
C ASP A 324 -24.52 -40.93 0.85
N GLY A 325 -25.21 -39.82 0.57
CA GLY A 325 -25.75 -38.93 1.59
C GLY A 325 -24.71 -38.12 2.37
N ASN A 326 -23.45 -38.10 1.94
CA ASN A 326 -22.38 -37.31 2.54
C ASN A 326 -21.32 -36.89 1.52
N VAL A 327 -20.50 -35.91 1.91
CA VAL A 327 -19.29 -35.52 1.19
C VAL A 327 -18.15 -35.41 2.19
N MET A 328 -17.04 -36.13 1.96
CA MET A 328 -15.81 -35.98 2.74
C MET A 328 -14.95 -34.90 2.10
N LEU A 329 -14.57 -33.91 2.88
CA LEU A 329 -13.68 -32.82 2.50
C LEU A 329 -12.38 -32.94 3.30
N THR A 330 -11.24 -32.81 2.63
CA THR A 330 -9.91 -32.82 3.26
C THR A 330 -9.03 -31.76 2.62
N TRP A 331 -8.15 -31.12 3.37
CA TRP A 331 -7.21 -30.13 2.85
C TRP A 331 -5.79 -30.36 3.38
N ASN A 332 -4.79 -29.78 2.72
CA ASN A 332 -3.40 -29.81 3.19
C ASN A 332 -3.14 -28.78 4.29
N ASP A 333 -1.93 -28.81 4.84
CA ASP A 333 -1.46 -28.01 5.98
C ASP A 333 -0.51 -26.88 5.56
N ASP A 334 -0.59 -26.45 4.29
CA ASP A 334 0.30 -25.40 3.77
C ASP A 334 0.00 -24.05 4.46
N ALA A 335 -1.27 -23.75 4.75
CA ALA A 335 -1.64 -22.47 5.35
C ALA A 335 -1.16 -22.35 6.80
N ASP A 336 -1.28 -23.40 7.62
CA ASP A 336 -0.86 -23.38 9.02
C ASP A 336 0.66 -23.51 9.20
N LYS A 337 1.39 -24.05 8.21
CA LYS A 337 2.85 -24.27 8.33
C LYS A 337 3.71 -23.29 7.55
N LEU A 338 3.26 -22.87 6.36
CA LEU A 338 4.08 -22.14 5.38
C LEU A 338 3.68 -20.67 5.21
N THR A 339 2.65 -20.21 5.92
CA THR A 339 2.30 -18.78 5.97
C THR A 339 3.32 -18.04 6.81
N ARG A 340 3.88 -16.97 6.24
CA ARG A 340 4.71 -15.97 6.92
C ARG A 340 4.32 -14.65 6.30
N ASP A 341 3.85 -13.69 7.10
CA ASP A 341 3.47 -12.38 6.59
C ASP A 341 4.67 -11.42 6.71
N PRO A 342 5.28 -10.99 5.58
CA PRO A 342 6.36 -10.01 5.60
C PRO A 342 5.93 -8.67 6.21
N PHE A 343 4.63 -8.33 6.13
CA PHE A 343 4.07 -7.13 6.76
C PHE A 343 4.13 -7.18 8.30
N LEU A 344 4.22 -8.38 8.88
CA LEU A 344 4.28 -8.62 10.32
C LEU A 344 5.64 -9.18 10.76
N GLY A 345 6.72 -8.83 10.07
CA GLY A 345 8.08 -9.27 10.41
C GLY A 345 8.30 -10.77 10.14
N ASN A 346 7.70 -11.29 9.06
CA ASN A 346 7.77 -12.70 8.68
C ASN A 346 7.28 -13.66 9.78
N VAL A 347 6.32 -13.23 10.60
CA VAL A 347 5.64 -14.07 11.60
C VAL A 347 4.59 -14.95 10.93
N ASN A 348 4.37 -16.16 11.47
CA ASN A 348 3.23 -16.99 11.08
C ASN A 348 2.00 -16.57 11.89
N ASP A 349 1.14 -15.79 11.27
CA ASP A 349 -0.07 -15.20 11.84
C ASP A 349 -1.35 -16.00 11.54
N PHE A 350 -1.22 -17.20 10.94
CA PHE A 350 -2.34 -18.10 10.68
C PHE A 350 -3.13 -18.38 11.95
N GLU A 351 -4.47 -18.29 11.87
CA GLU A 351 -5.37 -18.55 12.99
C GLU A 351 -6.28 -19.75 12.75
N GLY A 352 -6.85 -19.91 11.54
CA GLY A 352 -7.76 -21.03 11.31
C GLY A 352 -8.28 -21.21 9.90
N TYR A 353 -9.25 -22.12 9.78
CA TYR A 353 -9.93 -22.46 8.54
C TYR A 353 -11.45 -22.28 8.64
N LYS A 354 -12.06 -21.71 7.60
CA LYS A 354 -13.52 -21.67 7.38
C LYS A 354 -13.88 -22.43 6.11
N LEU A 355 -14.86 -23.33 6.24
CA LEU A 355 -15.42 -24.05 5.10
C LEU A 355 -16.81 -23.52 4.77
N PHE A 356 -17.01 -23.17 3.50
CA PHE A 356 -18.27 -22.70 2.95
C PHE A 356 -18.86 -23.73 2.02
N ARG A 357 -20.19 -23.73 1.94
CA ARG A 357 -20.95 -24.56 1.01
C ARG A 357 -22.07 -23.75 0.39
N ALA A 358 -22.22 -23.90 -0.91
CA ALA A 358 -23.28 -23.30 -1.68
C ALA A 358 -23.92 -24.30 -2.65
N THR A 359 -25.10 -23.96 -3.15
CA THR A 359 -25.78 -24.75 -4.18
C THR A 359 -25.74 -24.11 -5.56
N ASP A 360 -25.11 -22.95 -5.65
CA ASP A 360 -24.72 -22.27 -6.86
C ASP A 360 -23.25 -21.81 -6.79
N LYS A 361 -22.64 -21.54 -7.95
CA LYS A 361 -21.22 -21.19 -8.07
C LYS A 361 -20.87 -19.76 -7.61
N TYR A 362 -21.87 -18.91 -7.39
CA TYR A 362 -21.70 -17.54 -6.92
C TYR A 362 -21.85 -17.43 -5.39
N PHE A 363 -22.06 -18.56 -4.70
CA PHE A 363 -22.23 -18.62 -3.25
C PHE A 363 -23.37 -17.73 -2.72
N SER A 364 -24.37 -17.43 -3.57
CA SER A 364 -25.44 -16.51 -3.23
C SER A 364 -26.32 -17.01 -2.08
N ASP A 365 -26.45 -18.33 -1.90
CA ASP A 365 -27.18 -18.91 -0.77
C ASP A 365 -26.38 -18.96 0.54
N ALA A 366 -25.06 -18.74 0.49
CA ALA A 366 -24.20 -18.61 1.66
C ALA A 366 -24.02 -17.14 2.11
N GLU A 367 -24.21 -16.16 1.22
CA GLU A 367 -24.11 -14.72 1.49
C GLU A 367 -25.30 -14.18 2.29
N VAL A 368 -25.32 -14.47 3.59
CA VAL A 368 -26.46 -14.17 4.48
C VAL A 368 -26.10 -13.34 5.70
N ILE A 369 -24.81 -13.12 5.95
CA ILE A 369 -24.34 -12.27 7.06
C ILE A 369 -24.26 -10.84 6.55
N THR A 370 -24.91 -9.92 7.25
CA THR A 370 -24.97 -8.50 6.88
C THR A 370 -23.90 -7.69 7.58
N ASP A 371 -23.50 -6.59 6.96
CA ASP A 371 -22.73 -5.54 7.61
C ASP A 371 -23.54 -4.78 8.69
N GLY A 372 -22.93 -3.78 9.33
CA GLY A 372 -23.57 -2.95 10.36
C GLY A 372 -24.73 -2.10 9.85
N TYR A 373 -24.88 -1.96 8.53
CA TYR A 373 -25.96 -1.21 7.87
C TYR A 373 -27.08 -2.12 7.34
N GLY A 374 -26.93 -3.44 7.44
CA GLY A 374 -27.92 -4.42 7.01
C GLY A 374 -27.76 -4.89 5.56
N THR A 375 -26.63 -4.61 4.92
CA THR A 375 -26.30 -5.09 3.56
C THR A 375 -25.66 -6.47 3.65
N PRO A 376 -26.17 -7.52 2.97
CA PRO A 376 -25.48 -8.81 2.89
C PRO A 376 -24.07 -8.64 2.32
N MET A 377 -23.07 -9.19 3.03
CA MET A 377 -21.66 -8.99 2.69
C MET A 377 -20.79 -10.24 2.93
N PHE A 378 -21.08 -11.02 3.98
CA PHE A 378 -20.23 -12.17 4.33
C PHE A 378 -20.95 -13.51 4.10
N LEU A 379 -20.15 -14.51 3.72
CA LEU A 379 -20.60 -15.89 3.61
C LEU A 379 -20.73 -16.53 5.00
N LYS A 380 -21.76 -17.34 5.20
CA LYS A 380 -21.93 -18.15 6.41
C LYS A 380 -21.17 -19.47 6.28
N PRO A 381 -20.17 -19.73 7.14
CA PRO A 381 -19.45 -21.00 7.11
C PRO A 381 -20.34 -22.14 7.62
N ILE A 382 -20.11 -23.35 7.10
CA ILE A 382 -20.71 -24.60 7.60
C ILE A 382 -19.80 -25.31 8.61
N PHE A 383 -18.53 -24.93 8.65
CA PHE A 383 -17.52 -25.43 9.57
C PHE A 383 -16.43 -24.37 9.77
N GLN A 384 -15.89 -24.32 10.98
CA GLN A 384 -14.76 -23.50 11.35
C GLN A 384 -13.90 -24.29 12.34
N CYS A 385 -12.58 -24.23 12.16
CA CYS A 385 -11.60 -24.66 13.17
C CYS A 385 -10.47 -23.65 13.26
N ASP A 386 -9.85 -23.56 14.43
CA ASP A 386 -8.93 -22.49 14.80
C ASP A 386 -7.86 -23.00 15.78
N LEU A 387 -6.79 -22.24 15.96
CA LEU A 387 -5.76 -22.56 16.94
C LEU A 387 -6.35 -22.51 18.36
N VAL A 388 -5.62 -23.06 19.33
CA VAL A 388 -5.99 -22.97 20.74
C VAL A 388 -5.04 -21.97 21.41
N ASN A 389 -5.42 -20.70 21.41
CA ASN A 389 -4.62 -19.56 21.84
C ASN A 389 -5.52 -18.44 22.43
N GLU A 390 -4.98 -17.24 22.55
CA GLU A 390 -5.65 -16.04 23.05
C GLU A 390 -6.61 -15.38 22.03
N TYR A 391 -6.43 -15.65 20.73
CA TYR A 391 -7.19 -15.05 19.65
C TYR A 391 -8.50 -15.81 19.44
N SER A 392 -9.64 -15.24 19.85
CA SER A 392 -10.94 -15.89 19.74
C SER A 392 -12.09 -14.90 19.72
N GLY A 393 -13.24 -15.35 19.22
CA GLY A 393 -14.45 -14.55 19.09
C GLY A 393 -14.36 -13.49 17.99
N PHE A 394 -15.20 -12.46 18.11
CA PHE A 394 -15.24 -11.36 17.16
C PHE A 394 -14.14 -10.33 17.48
N THR A 395 -13.40 -9.91 16.44
CA THR A 395 -12.41 -8.84 16.55
C THR A 395 -13.05 -7.50 16.92
N GLU A 396 -12.30 -6.68 17.66
CA GLU A 396 -12.64 -5.27 17.93
C GLU A 396 -11.86 -4.31 17.01
N TYR A 397 -10.93 -4.85 16.22
CA TYR A 397 -10.13 -4.22 15.16
C TYR A 397 -10.52 -4.82 13.80
N GLY A 398 -10.04 -4.24 12.69
CA GLY A 398 -10.35 -4.73 11.34
C GLY A 398 -11.83 -4.72 10.99
N LEU A 399 -12.58 -3.78 11.58
CA LEU A 399 -14.02 -3.71 11.38
C LEU A 399 -14.34 -3.30 9.95
N VAL A 400 -15.08 -4.15 9.25
CA VAL A 400 -15.60 -3.86 7.91
C VAL A 400 -17.04 -3.41 8.06
N ASN A 401 -17.32 -2.13 7.77
CA ASN A 401 -18.64 -1.52 7.93
C ASN A 401 -19.28 -1.80 9.31
N GLY A 402 -18.48 -1.78 10.37
CA GLY A 402 -18.91 -2.01 11.75
C GLY A 402 -19.07 -3.47 12.16
N VAL A 403 -18.64 -4.44 11.33
CA VAL A 403 -18.67 -5.87 11.65
C VAL A 403 -17.24 -6.38 11.86
N GLY A 404 -17.01 -6.98 13.03
CA GLY A 404 -15.75 -7.66 13.35
C GLY A 404 -15.69 -9.05 12.73
N TYR A 405 -14.47 -9.52 12.50
CA TYR A 405 -14.22 -10.85 11.97
C TYR A 405 -14.28 -11.89 13.10
N ASN A 406 -14.92 -13.04 12.89
CA ASN A 406 -14.96 -14.11 13.90
C ASN A 406 -13.74 -15.03 13.78
N LEU A 407 -12.81 -14.97 14.72
CA LEU A 407 -11.59 -15.78 14.77
C LEU A 407 -11.81 -17.22 15.25
N GLY A 408 -12.94 -17.52 15.88
CA GLY A 408 -13.29 -18.87 16.30
C GLY A 408 -13.49 -19.02 17.81
N ASP A 409 -13.51 -20.27 18.28
CA ASP A 409 -13.87 -20.64 19.66
C ASP A 409 -12.81 -21.56 20.32
N ASN A 410 -11.56 -21.49 19.87
CA ASN A 410 -10.43 -22.32 20.29
C ASN A 410 -10.68 -23.83 20.14
N THR A 411 -11.07 -24.25 18.93
CA THR A 411 -11.51 -25.64 18.68
C THR A 411 -10.40 -26.61 18.30
N GLY A 412 -9.22 -26.11 17.94
CA GLY A 412 -8.08 -26.88 17.47
C GLY A 412 -8.13 -27.19 15.97
N ILE A 413 -6.97 -27.10 15.32
CA ILE A 413 -6.84 -27.29 13.87
C ILE A 413 -7.19 -28.71 13.44
N GLN A 414 -8.00 -28.79 12.38
CA GLN A 414 -8.38 -30.02 11.70
C GLN A 414 -8.22 -29.83 10.20
N HIS A 415 -7.95 -30.94 9.50
CA HIS A 415 -7.70 -30.97 8.05
C HIS A 415 -8.76 -31.79 7.29
N TYR A 416 -9.93 -31.97 7.90
CA TYR A 416 -11.05 -32.69 7.31
C TYR A 416 -12.39 -32.22 7.85
N PHE A 417 -13.44 -32.41 7.06
CA PHE A 417 -14.83 -32.21 7.44
C PHE A 417 -15.74 -33.20 6.71
N LEU A 418 -16.68 -33.81 7.42
CA LEU A 418 -17.71 -34.67 6.83
C LEU A 418 -19.03 -33.90 6.74
N ASP A 419 -19.42 -33.50 5.52
CA ASP A 419 -20.72 -32.87 5.30
C ASP A 419 -21.81 -33.93 5.10
N GLU A 420 -22.60 -34.18 6.13
CA GLU A 420 -23.78 -35.07 6.10
C GLU A 420 -25.07 -34.33 5.74
N ASN A 421 -25.02 -33.00 5.56
CA ASN A 421 -26.20 -32.17 5.27
C ASN A 421 -26.40 -31.97 3.75
N VAL A 422 -26.22 -33.04 2.98
CA VAL A 422 -26.31 -33.05 1.51
C VAL A 422 -27.38 -34.01 1.01
N GLN A 423 -27.81 -33.81 -0.23
CA GLN A 423 -28.79 -34.66 -0.89
C GLN A 423 -28.22 -35.25 -2.17
N ASN A 424 -28.40 -36.57 -2.34
CA ASN A 424 -27.99 -37.27 -3.55
C ASN A 424 -28.64 -36.64 -4.80
N GLY A 425 -27.85 -36.49 -5.86
CA GLY A 425 -28.29 -35.91 -7.13
C GLY A 425 -28.33 -34.38 -7.16
N ARG A 426 -27.94 -33.69 -6.08
CA ARG A 426 -27.74 -32.24 -6.06
C ARG A 426 -26.26 -31.90 -6.13
N THR A 427 -25.91 -30.93 -6.97
CA THR A 427 -24.55 -30.37 -7.01
C THR A 427 -24.37 -29.37 -5.87
N TYR A 428 -23.24 -29.47 -5.18
CA TYR A 428 -22.80 -28.53 -4.17
C TYR A 428 -21.43 -27.98 -4.56
N TYR A 429 -21.18 -26.72 -4.21
CA TYR A 429 -19.90 -26.05 -4.36
C TYR A 429 -19.33 -25.84 -2.96
N TYR A 430 -18.02 -26.06 -2.80
CA TYR A 430 -17.32 -25.89 -1.54
C TYR A 430 -16.13 -24.96 -1.74
N ALA A 431 -15.88 -24.12 -0.75
CA ALA A 431 -14.70 -23.27 -0.66
C ALA A 431 -14.11 -23.40 0.74
N ILE A 432 -12.80 -23.52 0.82
CA ILE A 432 -12.03 -23.48 2.06
C ILE A 432 -11.25 -22.16 2.07
N VAL A 433 -11.23 -21.50 3.21
CA VAL A 433 -10.49 -20.25 3.42
C VAL A 433 -9.64 -20.46 4.67
N ALA A 434 -8.34 -20.20 4.55
CA ALA A 434 -7.48 -19.97 5.69
C ALA A 434 -7.56 -18.49 6.08
N TYR A 435 -7.52 -18.19 7.36
CA TYR A 435 -7.54 -16.83 7.89
C TYR A 435 -6.49 -16.65 8.98
N ASP A 436 -5.92 -15.46 9.04
CA ASP A 436 -5.01 -15.00 10.09
C ASP A 436 -5.79 -14.31 11.24
N TYR A 437 -5.08 -13.98 12.32
CA TYR A 437 -5.62 -13.14 13.38
C TYR A 437 -5.48 -11.63 13.10
N GLY A 438 -4.87 -11.24 11.97
CA GLY A 438 -4.67 -9.86 11.56
C GLY A 438 -3.62 -9.10 12.37
N ALA A 439 -3.64 -7.77 12.26
CA ALA A 439 -2.66 -6.86 12.84
C ALA A 439 -3.30 -5.91 13.88
N PRO A 440 -3.60 -6.37 15.10
CA PRO A 440 -4.36 -5.59 16.08
C PRO A 440 -3.69 -4.27 16.51
N ASP A 441 -2.37 -4.19 16.35
CA ASP A 441 -1.55 -3.06 16.80
C ASP A 441 -1.13 -2.12 15.65
N ILE A 442 -1.52 -2.42 14.40
CA ILE A 442 -1.24 -1.57 13.23
C ILE A 442 -2.52 -0.78 12.90
N GLY A 443 -2.40 0.53 12.71
CA GLY A 443 -3.54 1.44 12.52
C GLY A 443 -4.42 1.08 11.31
N PRO A 444 -5.49 1.86 11.04
CA PRO A 444 -6.89 1.59 11.40
C PRO A 444 -7.50 0.23 10.95
N GLY A 445 -6.67 -0.81 10.81
CA GLY A 445 -7.02 -2.15 10.34
C GLY A 445 -7.38 -3.12 11.44
#